data_AF-A0A6J5H0L1-F1
#
_entry.id   AF-A0A6J5H0L1-F1
#
_cell.length_a   1.000
_cell.length_b   1.000
_cell.length_c   1.000
_cell.angle_alpha   90.00
_cell.angle_beta   90.00
_cell.angle_gamma   90.00
#
_symmetry.space_group_name_H-M   'P 1'
#
loop_
_entity.id
_entity.type
_entity.pdbx_description
1 polymer ?
#
loop_
_entity_poly.entity_id
_entity_poly.type
_entity_poly.pdbx_seq_one_letter_code
_entity_poly.pdbx_strand_id
1 'polypeptide(L)'
;MGELWIGNVEADVTPEEIKAFLGKYGLPPFDAIQYVPGSGDRPAVILTYENIDADTLRTFQPRIHNLFWKNRSIVVQVVPTRSEN
;
A
#
# COMPACT_ATOMS: atom_id res chain seq x y z
N MET A 1 14.45 3.96 1.84
CA MET A 1 13.48 2.85 1.69
C MET A 1 12.17 3.24 2.35
N GLY A 2 11.06 2.83 1.76
CA GLY A 2 9.73 3.19 2.26
C GLY A 2 8.80 2.00 2.15
N GLU A 3 7.93 1.87 3.13
CA GLU A 3 6.96 0.78 3.19
C GLU A 3 5.55 1.39 3.18
N LEU A 4 4.66 0.81 2.38
CA LEU A 4 3.28 1.23 2.27
C LEU A 4 2.35 0.10 2.69
N TRP A 5 1.60 0.32 3.75
CA TRP A 5 0.57 -0.59 4.20
C TRP A 5 -0.77 -0.22 3.57
N ILE A 6 -1.44 -1.18 2.98
CA ILE A 6 -2.78 -1.04 2.42
C ILE A 6 -3.69 -2.05 3.12
N GLY A 7 -4.55 -1.56 3.99
CA GLY A 7 -5.58 -2.34 4.68
C GLY A 7 -6.91 -2.34 3.95
N ASN A 8 -7.74 -3.32 4.30
CA ASN A 8 -9.08 -3.52 3.74
C ASN A 8 -9.06 -3.76 2.22
N VAL A 9 -7.98 -4.37 1.72
CA VAL A 9 -7.91 -4.81 0.32
C VAL A 9 -8.81 -6.02 0.10
N GLU A 10 -9.12 -6.30 -1.17
CA GLU A 10 -9.78 -7.54 -1.56
C GLU A 10 -8.84 -8.73 -1.31
N ALA A 11 -9.35 -9.82 -0.74
CA ALA A 11 -8.54 -11.01 -0.44
C ALA A 11 -7.96 -11.67 -1.70
N ASP A 12 -8.65 -11.50 -2.83
CA ASP A 12 -8.30 -12.05 -4.15
C ASP A 12 -7.45 -11.06 -4.99
N VAL A 13 -7.03 -9.94 -4.40
CA VAL A 13 -6.26 -8.94 -5.15
C VAL A 13 -4.90 -9.50 -5.54
N THR A 14 -4.61 -9.47 -6.84
CA THR A 14 -3.32 -9.90 -7.37
C THR A 14 -2.30 -8.75 -7.28
N PRO A 15 -0.99 -9.07 -7.21
CA PRO A 15 0.03 -8.03 -7.16
C PRO A 15 0.02 -7.17 -8.44
N GLU A 16 -0.42 -7.73 -9.56
CA GLU A 16 -0.57 -7.03 -10.84
C GLU A 16 -1.67 -5.97 -10.80
N GLU A 17 -2.82 -6.29 -10.21
CA GLU A 17 -3.93 -5.35 -10.00
C GLU A 17 -3.50 -4.18 -9.10
N ILE A 18 -2.74 -4.46 -8.04
CA ILE A 18 -2.17 -3.43 -7.16
C ILE A 18 -1.19 -2.56 -7.96
N LYS A 19 -0.28 -3.16 -8.75
CA LYS A 19 0.66 -2.41 -9.60
C LYS A 19 -0.07 -1.52 -10.60
N ALA A 20 -1.11 -2.02 -11.24
CA ALA A 20 -1.94 -1.25 -12.18
C ALA A 20 -2.67 -0.10 -11.47
N PHE A 21 -3.23 -0.36 -10.28
CA PHE A 21 -3.87 0.67 -9.45
C PHE A 21 -2.87 1.77 -9.08
N LEU A 22 -1.70 1.40 -8.55
CA LEU A 22 -0.63 2.35 -8.20
C LEU A 22 -0.17 3.17 -9.41
N GLY A 23 0.00 2.51 -10.57
CA GLY A 23 0.36 3.16 -11.82
C GLY A 23 -0.67 4.21 -12.26
N LYS A 24 -1.96 4.00 -12.03
CA LYS A 24 -3.01 5.01 -12.30
C LYS A 24 -2.84 6.28 -11.47
N TYR A 25 -2.25 6.18 -10.28
CA TYR A 25 -1.98 7.33 -9.40
C TYR A 25 -0.56 7.89 -9.56
N GLY A 26 0.24 7.33 -10.48
CA GLY A 26 1.62 7.73 -10.73
C GLY A 26 2.63 7.18 -9.72
N LEU A 27 2.24 6.20 -8.89
CA LEU A 27 3.19 5.49 -8.05
C LEU A 27 3.91 4.41 -8.89
N PRO A 28 5.23 4.26 -8.73
CA PRO A 28 5.97 3.18 -9.37
C PRO A 28 5.53 1.81 -8.80
N PRO A 29 5.83 0.71 -9.52
CA PRO A 29 5.66 -0.62 -8.97
C PRO A 29 6.51 -0.79 -7.71
N PHE A 30 5.98 -1.52 -6.74
CA PHE A 30 6.73 -1.95 -5.56
C PHE A 30 7.70 -3.08 -5.92
N ASP A 31 8.78 -3.20 -5.14
CA ASP A 31 9.77 -4.27 -5.30
C ASP A 31 9.29 -5.56 -4.64
N ALA A 32 8.78 -5.45 -3.40
CA ALA A 32 8.23 -6.58 -2.65
C ALA A 32 6.81 -6.31 -2.17
N ILE A 33 6.03 -7.38 -2.05
CA ILE A 33 4.68 -7.39 -1.49
C ILE A 33 4.56 -8.48 -0.44
N GLN A 34 3.97 -8.14 0.69
CA GLN A 34 3.69 -9.06 1.78
C GLN A 34 2.21 -8.99 2.12
N TYR A 35 1.53 -10.13 1.99
CA TYR A 35 0.12 -10.26 2.36
C TYR A 35 0.02 -10.54 3.85
N VAL A 36 -0.68 -9.66 4.56
CA VAL A 36 -0.95 -9.79 5.99
C VAL A 36 -2.41 -10.24 6.14
N PRO A 37 -2.66 -11.49 6.55
CA PRO A 37 -4.01 -11.94 6.85
C PRO A 37 -4.50 -11.17 8.08
N GLY A 38 -5.37 -10.18 7.88
CA GLY A 38 -5.92 -9.41 8.99
C GLY A 38 -6.80 -10.30 9.85
N SER A 39 -6.63 -10.20 11.17
CA SER A 39 -7.43 -10.94 12.14
C SER A 39 -8.90 -10.50 12.02
N GLY A 40 -9.74 -11.32 11.36
CA GLY A 40 -11.19 -11.23 11.45
C GLY A 40 -11.96 -11.14 10.12
N ASP A 41 -11.58 -10.24 9.19
CA ASP A 41 -12.28 -10.08 7.89
C ASP A 41 -11.58 -9.14 6.88
N ARG A 42 -10.48 -8.47 7.28
CA ARG A 42 -9.87 -7.39 6.49
C ARG A 42 -8.42 -7.72 6.17
N PRO A 43 -8.13 -8.35 5.03
CA PRO A 43 -6.77 -8.57 4.61
C PRO A 43 -6.08 -7.22 4.39
N ALA A 44 -4.78 -7.21 4.63
CA ALA A 44 -3.91 -6.08 4.37
C ALA A 44 -2.71 -6.55 3.56
N VAL A 45 -2.08 -5.61 2.86
CA VAL A 45 -0.83 -5.85 2.13
C VAL A 45 0.18 -4.79 2.51
N ILE A 46 1.43 -5.20 2.66
CA ILE A 46 2.57 -4.30 2.82
C ILE A 46 3.34 -4.32 1.52
N LEU A 47 3.61 -3.14 0.98
CA LEU A 47 4.39 -2.93 -0.22
C LEU A 47 5.71 -2.30 0.18
N THR A 48 6.82 -2.91 -0.22
CA THR A 48 8.16 -2.41 0.06
C THR A 48 8.72 -1.74 -1.18
N TYR A 49 9.23 -0.52 -1.00
CA TYR A 49 9.91 0.26 -2.01
C TYR A 49 11.36 0.48 -1.60
N GLU A 50 12.29 -0.11 -2.34
CA GLU A 50 13.72 0.10 -2.11
C GLU A 50 14.19 1.44 -2.66
N ASN A 51 13.62 1.86 -3.81
CA ASN A 51 14.01 3.09 -4.51
C ASN A 51 13.21 4.36 -4.11
N ILE A 52 12.15 4.21 -3.29
CA ILE A 52 11.31 5.34 -2.85
C ILE A 52 11.45 5.52 -1.35
N ASP A 53 11.62 6.76 -0.91
CA ASP A 53 11.64 7.12 0.51
C ASP A 53 10.24 7.32 1.09
N ALA A 54 10.12 7.08 2.40
CA ALA A 54 8.87 7.21 3.14
C ALA A 54 8.26 8.63 3.04
N ASP A 55 9.08 9.67 2.92
CA ASP A 55 8.62 11.06 2.77
C ASP A 55 7.89 11.29 1.43
N THR A 56 8.44 10.74 0.36
CA THR A 56 7.80 10.70 -0.96
C THR A 56 6.48 9.95 -0.88
N LEU A 57 6.48 8.72 -0.32
CA LEU A 57 5.24 7.95 -0.13
C LEU A 57 4.21 8.72 0.68
N ARG A 58 4.62 9.50 1.69
CA ARG A 58 3.72 10.29 2.54
C ARG A 58 3.02 11.41 1.79
N THR A 59 3.65 11.95 0.76
CA THR A 59 3.03 12.93 -0.16
C THR A 59 1.97 12.28 -1.06
N PHE A 60 2.16 11.02 -1.44
CA PHE A 60 1.22 10.27 -2.28
C PHE A 60 0.12 9.56 -1.47
N GLN A 61 0.39 9.17 -0.22
CA GLN A 61 -0.53 8.50 0.69
C GLN A 61 -1.92 9.15 0.72
N PRO A 62 -2.10 10.46 0.97
CA PRO A 62 -3.43 11.07 1.06
C PRO A 62 -4.22 11.03 -0.26
N ARG A 63 -3.55 10.82 -1.41
CA ARG A 63 -4.24 10.71 -2.72
C ARG A 63 -4.92 9.37 -2.91
N ILE A 64 -4.33 8.31 -2.34
CA ILE A 64 -4.82 6.93 -2.44
C ILE A 64 -5.47 6.40 -1.16
N HIS A 65 -5.35 7.14 -0.06
CA HIS A 65 -5.96 6.84 1.22
C HIS A 65 -7.48 7.03 1.17
N ASN A 66 -8.21 6.07 1.76
CA ASN A 66 -9.67 6.06 1.83
C ASN A 66 -10.34 6.05 0.44
N LEU A 67 -9.65 5.50 -0.57
CA LEU A 67 -10.23 5.31 -1.88
C LEU A 67 -11.20 4.14 -1.90
N PHE A 68 -12.27 4.30 -2.68
CA PHE A 68 -13.22 3.24 -2.95
C PHE A 68 -12.69 2.38 -4.09
N TRP A 69 -12.17 1.20 -3.77
CA TRP A 69 -11.64 0.24 -4.73
C TRP A 69 -12.30 -1.12 -4.54
N LYS A 70 -12.80 -1.72 -5.62
CA LYS A 70 -13.53 -3.00 -5.61
C LYS A 70 -14.60 -3.11 -4.53
N ASN A 71 -15.51 -2.13 -4.50
CA ASN A 71 -16.65 -2.09 -3.58
C ASN A 71 -16.26 -2.02 -2.08
N ARG A 72 -15.02 -1.63 -1.77
CA ARG A 72 -14.50 -1.47 -0.41
C ARG A 72 -13.67 -0.19 -0.30
N SER A 73 -13.68 0.43 0.87
CA SER A 73 -12.80 1.58 1.14
C SER A 73 -11.44 1.09 1.61
N ILE A 74 -10.40 1.23 0.79
CA ILE A 74 -9.05 0.84 1.18
C ILE A 74 -8.41 1.89 2.08
N VAL A 75 -7.61 1.44 3.05
CA VAL A 75 -6.89 2.31 3.97
C VAL A 75 -5.41 2.22 3.64
N VAL A 76 -4.81 3.33 3.21
CA VAL A 76 -3.38 3.38 2.86
C VAL A 76 -2.61 4.16 3.93
N GLN A 77 -1.63 3.53 4.55
CA GLN A 77 -0.75 4.16 5.54
C GLN A 77 0.70 3.92 5.16
N VAL A 78 1.52 4.97 5.20
CA VAL A 78 2.97 4.78 5.10
C VAL A 78 3.45 4.21 6.43
N VAL A 79 4.14 3.08 6.38
CA VAL A 79 4.84 2.54 7.54
C VAL A 79 6.13 3.35 7.64
N PRO A 80 6.30 4.20 8.66
CA PRO A 80 7.59 4.81 8.89
C PRO A 80 8.54 3.67 9.23
N THR A 81 9.51 3.40 8.37
CA THR A 81 10.69 2.62 8.75
C THR A 81 11.22 3.34 9.97
N ARG A 82 11.16 2.69 11.14
CA ARG A 82 11.59 3.29 12.40
C ARG A 82 13.07 3.64 12.24
N SER A 83 13.36 4.87 11.87
CA SER A 83 14.66 5.49 12.10
C SER A 83 14.73 5.62 13.61
N GLU A 84 15.33 4.62 14.26
CA GLU A 84 15.75 4.74 15.64
C GLU A 84 16.67 5.95 15.72
N ASN A 85 16.25 6.94 16.49
CA ASN A 85 17.06 8.11 16.86
C ASN A 85 17.69 7.84 18.22
#